data_AF-A0AAD0WXE0-F1
#
_entry.id   AF-A0AAD0WXE0-F1
#
_cell.length_a   1.000
_cell.length_b   1.000
_cell.length_c   1.000
_cell.angle_alpha   90.00
_cell.angle_beta   90.00
_cell.angle_gamma   90.00
#
_symmetry.space_group_name_H-M   'P 1'
#
loop_
_entity.id
_entity.type
_entity.pdbx_description
1 polymer ?
#
loop_
_entity_poly.entity_id
_entity_poly.type
_entity_poly.pdbx_seq_one_letter_code
_entity_poly.pdbx_strand_id
1 'polypeptide(L)'
;MKNLFLSVLICVSLPSFASDGLICAIESATYYKRVLETQNLEVDKYKHCTISCIVGIECGVKPTAMIGVAKELYDLFGGGTPELEDLLANLRGLRLSQRGDIQNFEECSSHCQVYYSK
;
A
#
# COMPACT_ATOMS: atom_id res chain seq x y z
N MET A 1 28.83 -22.84 -44.12
CA MET A 1 27.65 -23.37 -43.38
C MET A 1 27.68 -22.72 -42.00
N LYS A 2 27.35 -21.43 -41.81
CA LYS A 2 26.01 -20.82 -41.75
C LYS A 2 25.04 -21.75 -40.99
N ASN A 3 25.10 -21.72 -39.66
CA ASN A 3 24.08 -22.19 -38.71
C ASN A 3 24.55 -21.89 -37.28
N LEU A 4 24.37 -20.65 -36.82
CA LEU A 4 24.29 -20.35 -35.38
C LEU A 4 23.62 -18.99 -35.13
N PHE A 5 22.41 -18.80 -35.68
CA PHE A 5 21.50 -17.75 -35.23
C PHE A 5 20.17 -18.40 -34.90
N LEU A 6 20.21 -19.29 -33.91
CA LEU A 6 19.01 -19.90 -33.35
C LEU A 6 18.51 -18.97 -32.24
N SER A 7 17.66 -18.02 -32.65
CA SER A 7 16.52 -17.51 -31.87
C SER A 7 16.79 -17.08 -30.42
N VAL A 8 17.35 -15.89 -30.24
CA VAL A 8 17.04 -15.03 -29.10
C VAL A 8 15.67 -14.39 -29.37
N LEU A 9 14.61 -15.17 -29.18
CA LEU A 9 13.24 -14.67 -29.08
C LEU A 9 12.51 -15.52 -28.05
N ILE A 10 13.09 -15.61 -26.85
CA ILE A 10 12.28 -15.94 -25.67
C ILE A 10 11.47 -14.68 -25.44
N CYS A 11 10.28 -14.67 -26.05
CA CYS A 11 9.17 -13.85 -25.65
C CYS A 11 9.07 -13.98 -24.13
N VAL A 12 9.52 -12.94 -23.43
CA VAL A 12 9.13 -12.70 -22.05
C VAL A 12 7.64 -12.40 -22.12
N SER A 13 6.82 -13.44 -22.19
CA SER A 13 5.41 -13.38 -21.87
C SER A 13 5.36 -13.08 -20.38
N LEU A 14 5.54 -11.80 -20.02
CA LEU A 14 5.27 -11.33 -18.68
C LEU A 14 3.82 -11.73 -18.40
N PRO A 15 3.56 -12.57 -17.39
CA PRO A 15 2.19 -12.84 -16.99
C PRO A 15 1.56 -11.49 -16.60
N SER A 16 0.46 -11.10 -17.24
CA SER A 16 -0.38 -9.92 -16.89
C SER A 16 -1.06 -10.06 -15.51
N PHE A 17 -0.47 -10.82 -14.60
CA PHE A 17 -1.02 -11.27 -13.34
C PHE A 17 -0.29 -10.57 -12.19
N ALA A 18 -0.60 -9.29 -11.93
CA ALA A 18 -0.42 -8.58 -10.63
C ALA A 18 -0.42 -7.05 -10.76
N SER A 19 -0.25 -6.49 -11.97
CA SER A 19 0.00 -5.05 -12.15
C SER A 19 -1.17 -4.18 -11.69
N ASP A 20 -2.40 -4.54 -12.03
CA ASP A 20 -3.52 -3.59 -11.95
C ASP A 20 -3.89 -3.25 -10.49
N GLY A 21 -3.92 -4.27 -9.62
CA GLY A 21 -4.14 -4.05 -8.19
C GLY A 21 -2.98 -3.33 -7.51
N LEU A 22 -1.73 -3.59 -7.95
CA LEU A 22 -0.55 -2.92 -7.41
C LEU A 22 -0.48 -1.45 -7.85
N ILE A 23 -0.77 -1.16 -9.12
CA ILE A 23 -0.86 0.20 -9.66
C ILE A 23 -1.98 0.96 -8.94
N CYS A 24 -3.18 0.38 -8.83
CA CYS A 24 -4.27 0.94 -8.04
C CYS A 24 -3.80 1.29 -6.62
N ALA A 25 -3.12 0.35 -5.95
CA ALA A 25 -2.68 0.56 -4.57
C ALA A 25 -1.65 1.71 -4.47
N ILE A 26 -0.71 1.80 -5.41
CA ILE A 26 0.28 2.89 -5.46
C ILE A 26 -0.40 4.24 -5.71
N GLU A 27 -1.30 4.31 -6.71
CA GLU A 27 -2.02 5.53 -7.08
C GLU A 27 -2.90 6.01 -5.92
N SER A 28 -3.67 5.10 -5.33
CA SER A 28 -4.59 5.38 -4.22
C SER A 28 -3.84 5.76 -2.95
N ALA A 29 -2.74 5.06 -2.61
CA ALA A 29 -1.90 5.42 -1.47
C ALA A 29 -1.28 6.81 -1.65
N THR A 30 -0.84 7.15 -2.87
CA THR A 30 -0.32 8.48 -3.21
C THR A 30 -1.39 9.56 -3.07
N TYR A 31 -2.62 9.26 -3.53
CA TYR A 31 -3.77 10.15 -3.41
C TYR A 31 -4.12 10.42 -1.94
N TYR A 32 -4.35 9.37 -1.14
CA TYR A 32 -4.77 9.51 0.26
C TYR A 32 -3.68 10.07 1.17
N LYS A 33 -2.40 9.85 0.86
CA LYS A 33 -1.30 10.55 1.52
C LYS A 33 -1.47 12.07 1.41
N ARG A 34 -1.74 12.59 0.21
CA ARG A 34 -1.95 14.03 -0.01
C ARG A 34 -3.20 14.54 0.71
N VAL A 35 -4.29 13.76 0.70
CA VAL A 35 -5.51 14.10 1.45
C VAL A 35 -5.20 14.28 2.94
N LEU A 36 -4.45 13.37 3.55
CA LEU A 36 -4.09 13.45 4.97
C LEU A 36 -3.13 14.60 5.29
N GLU A 37 -2.17 14.87 4.41
CA GLU A 37 -1.25 16.03 4.53
C GLU A 37 -2.02 17.36 4.52
N THR A 38 -3.05 17.50 3.67
CA THR A 38 -3.89 18.73 3.66
C THR A 38 -4.71 18.94 4.94
N GLN A 39 -4.88 17.91 5.75
CA GLN A 39 -5.60 17.97 7.02
C GLN A 39 -4.68 18.24 8.22
N ASN A 40 -3.37 18.47 8.01
CA ASN A 40 -2.34 18.62 9.05
C ASN A 40 -2.30 17.45 10.05
N LEU A 41 -2.60 16.24 9.58
CA LEU A 41 -2.66 15.05 10.41
C LEU A 41 -1.29 14.37 10.42
N GLU A 42 -0.34 14.91 11.18
CA GLU A 42 1.06 14.47 11.19
C GLU A 42 1.36 13.25 12.09
N VAL A 43 0.33 12.56 12.57
CA VAL A 43 0.53 11.32 13.34
C VAL A 43 0.81 10.17 12.38
N ASP A 44 2.08 9.80 12.29
CA ASP A 44 2.63 8.84 11.34
C ASP A 44 1.87 7.50 11.34
N LYS A 45 1.68 6.88 12.51
CA LYS A 45 0.96 5.59 12.63
C LYS A 45 -0.52 5.70 12.25
N TYR A 46 -1.11 6.88 12.44
CA TYR A 46 -2.47 7.16 11.98
C TYR A 46 -2.53 7.21 10.44
N LYS A 47 -1.54 7.80 9.76
CA LYS A 47 -1.44 7.78 8.29
C LYS A 47 -1.32 6.34 7.77
N HIS A 48 -0.42 5.55 8.35
CA HIS A 48 -0.22 4.13 8.01
C HIS A 48 -1.50 3.30 8.13
N CYS A 49 -2.20 3.42 9.26
CA CYS A 49 -3.47 2.74 9.49
C CYS A 49 -4.56 3.17 8.50
N THR A 50 -4.76 4.48 8.34
CA THR A 50 -5.86 5.03 7.53
C THR A 50 -5.68 4.71 6.05
N ILE A 51 -4.47 4.92 5.51
CA ILE A 51 -4.15 4.63 4.11
C ILE A 51 -4.27 3.13 3.83
N SER A 52 -3.72 2.27 4.69
CA SER A 52 -3.82 0.82 4.51
C SER A 52 -5.26 0.31 4.56
N CYS A 53 -6.13 0.97 5.34
CA CYS A 53 -7.56 0.65 5.36
C CYS A 53 -8.23 1.00 4.03
N ILE A 54 -8.20 2.27 3.62
CA ILE A 54 -8.95 2.70 2.44
C ILE A 54 -8.42 2.08 1.14
N VAL A 55 -7.10 1.97 0.98
CA VAL A 55 -6.49 1.33 -0.18
C VAL A 55 -6.77 -0.18 -0.18
N GLY A 56 -6.87 -0.79 0.99
CA GLY A 56 -7.29 -2.19 1.14
C GLY A 56 -8.73 -2.43 0.68
N ILE A 57 -9.63 -1.46 0.89
CA ILE A 57 -11.02 -1.51 0.41
C ILE A 57 -11.05 -1.35 -1.11
N GLU A 58 -10.36 -0.36 -1.66
CA GLU A 58 -10.43 0.00 -3.09
C GLU A 58 -9.66 -0.96 -4.00
N CYS A 59 -8.44 -1.31 -3.61
CA CYS A 59 -7.48 -2.03 -4.45
C CYS A 59 -7.23 -3.47 -3.98
N GLY A 60 -7.75 -3.82 -2.80
CA GLY A 60 -7.61 -5.13 -2.18
C GLY A 60 -6.44 -5.25 -1.21
N VAL A 61 -6.56 -6.21 -0.29
CA VAL A 61 -5.63 -6.41 0.84
C VAL A 61 -4.21 -6.78 0.38
N LYS A 62 -4.08 -7.68 -0.60
CA LYS A 62 -2.78 -8.20 -1.05
C LYS A 62 -1.87 -7.11 -1.64
N PRO A 63 -2.28 -6.33 -2.67
CA PRO A 63 -1.41 -5.28 -3.21
C PRO A 63 -1.13 -4.18 -2.17
N THR A 64 -2.10 -3.87 -1.30
CA THR A 64 -1.91 -2.90 -0.21
C THR A 64 -0.87 -3.36 0.80
N ALA A 65 -0.87 -4.65 1.17
CA ALA A 65 0.16 -5.22 2.05
C ALA A 65 1.56 -5.16 1.40
N MET A 66 1.64 -5.42 0.09
CA MET A 66 2.90 -5.35 -0.65
C MET A 66 3.50 -3.95 -0.64
N ILE A 67 2.70 -2.90 -0.89
CA ILE A 67 3.21 -1.52 -0.85
C ILE A 67 3.63 -1.11 0.56
N GLY A 68 2.92 -1.56 1.61
CA GLY A 68 3.28 -1.28 2.99
C GLY A 68 4.64 -1.86 3.35
N VAL A 69 4.87 -3.14 3.05
CA VAL A 69 6.19 -3.77 3.25
C VAL A 69 7.27 -3.12 2.38
N ALA A 70 6.96 -2.80 1.12
CA ALA A 70 7.91 -2.16 0.22
C ALA A 70 8.35 -0.77 0.72
N LYS A 71 7.46 0.00 1.35
CA LYS A 71 7.79 1.31 1.93
C LYS A 71 8.78 1.17 3.09
N GLU A 72 8.53 0.25 4.02
CA GLU A 72 9.46 0.03 5.15
C GLU A 72 10.81 -0.52 4.66
N LEU A 73 10.80 -1.37 3.62
CA LEU A 73 12.05 -1.79 2.98
C LEU A 73 12.78 -0.61 2.34
N TYR A 74 12.07 0.30 1.67
CA TYR A 74 12.66 1.50 1.09
C TYR A 74 13.31 2.41 2.15
N ASP A 75 12.74 2.45 3.35
CA ASP A 75 13.30 3.24 4.45
C ASP A 75 14.65 2.72 4.92
N LEU A 76 14.90 1.40 4.91
CA LEU A 76 16.23 0.81 5.13
C LEU A 76 17.30 1.34 4.17
N PHE A 77 16.90 1.77 2.96
CA PHE A 77 17.81 2.25 1.92
C PHE A 77 17.93 3.79 1.88
N GLY A 78 17.45 4.48 2.93
CA GLY A 78 17.60 5.93 3.10
C GLY A 78 16.34 6.74 2.83
N GLY A 79 15.18 6.09 2.67
CA GLY A 79 13.88 6.76 2.56
C GLY A 79 13.31 7.28 3.90
N GLY A 80 13.86 6.82 5.03
CA GLY A 80 13.36 7.10 6.38
C GLY A 80 13.96 6.16 7.42
N THR A 81 13.28 5.99 8.55
CA THR A 81 13.59 4.96 9.55
C THR A 81 12.50 3.88 9.46
N PRO A 82 12.84 2.62 9.20
CA PRO A 82 11.86 1.54 9.21
C PRO A 82 11.44 1.26 10.66
N GLU A 83 10.14 1.27 10.92
CA GLU A 83 9.59 1.04 12.26
C GLU A 83 8.60 -0.12 12.25
N LEU A 84 8.74 -1.04 13.21
CA LEU A 84 7.84 -2.18 13.32
C LEU A 84 6.40 -1.72 13.60
N GLU A 85 6.27 -0.60 14.31
CA GLU A 85 5.03 0.08 14.62
C GLU A 85 4.26 0.50 13.36
N ASP A 86 4.94 0.84 12.26
CA ASP A 86 4.30 1.15 10.97
C ASP A 86 3.73 -0.08 10.30
N LEU A 87 4.47 -1.19 10.32
CA LEU A 87 3.95 -2.47 9.84
C LEU A 87 2.71 -2.90 10.64
N LEU A 88 2.73 -2.70 11.97
CA LEU A 88 1.59 -3.01 12.82
C LEU A 88 0.39 -2.09 12.55
N ALA A 89 0.63 -0.80 12.29
CA ALA A 89 -0.41 0.15 11.89
C ALA A 89 -1.01 -0.22 10.51
N ASN A 90 -0.17 -0.55 9.54
CA ASN A 90 -0.59 -1.03 8.22
C ASN A 90 -1.46 -2.30 8.35
N LEU A 91 -1.01 -3.28 9.14
CA LEU A 91 -1.75 -4.52 9.39
C LEU A 91 -3.10 -4.25 10.05
N ARG A 92 -3.18 -3.30 10.98
CA ARG A 92 -4.45 -2.88 11.59
C ARG A 92 -5.38 -2.28 10.53
N GLY A 93 -4.88 -1.39 9.68
CA GLY A 93 -5.65 -0.84 8.56
C GLY A 93 -6.20 -1.93 7.63
N LEU A 94 -5.37 -2.90 7.25
CA LEU A 94 -5.78 -4.04 6.41
C LEU A 94 -6.84 -4.94 7.08
N ARG A 95 -6.84 -5.06 8.41
CA ARG A 95 -7.90 -5.78 9.12
C ARG A 95 -9.21 -4.99 9.11
N LEU A 96 -9.14 -3.67 9.22
CA LEU A 96 -10.31 -2.80 9.14
C LEU A 96 -10.93 -2.84 7.74
N SER A 97 -10.13 -2.86 6.67
CA SER A 97 -10.62 -2.92 5.29
C SER A 97 -11.40 -4.19 4.94
N GLN A 98 -11.22 -5.26 5.73
CA GLN A 98 -11.95 -6.51 5.57
C GLN A 98 -13.29 -6.54 6.31
N ARG A 99 -13.59 -5.51 7.10
CA ARG A 99 -14.85 -5.42 7.84
C ARG A 99 -15.96 -4.88 6.94
N GLY A 100 -17.10 -5.57 6.91
CA GLY A 100 -18.25 -5.16 6.10
C GLY A 100 -18.92 -3.86 6.54
N ASP A 101 -18.64 -3.37 7.76
CA ASP A 101 -19.15 -2.12 8.29
C ASP A 101 -18.22 -0.91 8.06
N ILE A 102 -17.09 -1.10 7.38
CA ILE A 102 -16.13 -0.05 7.02
C ILE A 102 -15.96 -0.05 5.51
N GLN A 103 -16.37 1.02 4.84
CA GLN A 103 -16.51 1.09 3.39
C GLN A 103 -15.91 2.37 2.78
N ASN A 104 -15.59 3.38 3.58
CA ASN A 104 -15.09 4.66 3.09
C ASN A 104 -13.94 5.23 3.93
N PHE A 105 -13.35 6.33 3.44
CA PHE A 105 -12.21 6.98 4.05
C PHE A 105 -12.52 7.53 5.44
N GLU A 106 -13.69 8.13 5.63
CA GLU A 106 -14.13 8.72 6.90
C GLU A 106 -14.24 7.65 7.99
N GLU A 107 -14.79 6.48 7.66
CA GLU A 107 -14.89 5.34 8.58
C GLU A 107 -13.51 4.76 8.91
N CYS A 108 -12.65 4.56 7.90
CA CYS A 108 -11.26 4.15 8.13
C CYS A 108 -10.52 5.11 9.06
N SER A 109 -10.63 6.41 8.78
CA SER A 109 -10.04 7.50 9.55
C SER A 109 -10.56 7.52 10.99
N SER A 110 -11.88 7.44 11.18
CA SER A 110 -12.52 7.43 12.50
C SER A 110 -12.04 6.23 13.33
N HIS A 111 -12.00 5.03 12.73
CA HIS A 111 -11.53 3.84 13.44
C HIS A 111 -10.05 3.90 13.77
N CYS A 112 -9.20 4.43 12.89
CA CYS A 112 -7.77 4.58 13.17
C CYS A 112 -7.48 5.64 14.24
N GLN A 113 -8.30 6.70 14.35
CA GLN A 113 -8.17 7.72 15.41
C GLN A 113 -8.34 7.13 16.82
N VAL A 114 -9.14 6.07 16.99
CA VAL A 114 -9.31 5.40 18.29
C VAL A 114 -8.00 4.81 18.81
N TYR A 115 -7.12 4.36 17.90
CA TYR A 115 -5.85 3.72 18.24
C TYR A 115 -4.67 4.69 18.21
N TYR A 116 -4.75 5.70 17.34
CA TYR A 116 -3.69 6.64 17.05
C TYR A 116 -4.30 8.04 17.07
N SER A 117 -4.40 8.61 18.27
CA SER A 117 -4.93 9.96 18.47
C SER A 117 -4.12 10.98 17.65
N LYS A 118 -4.84 11.94 17.05
CA LYS A 118 -4.29 13.10 16.34
C LYS A 118 -3.57 14.06 17.27
#